data_AF-A0AA42DQU9-F1
#
_entry.id   AF-A0AA42DQU9-F1
#
_cell.length_a   1.000
_cell.length_b   1.000
_cell.length_c   1.000
_cell.angle_alpha   90.00
_cell.angle_beta   90.00
_cell.angle_gamma   90.00
#
_symmetry.space_group_name_H-M   'P 1'
#
loop_
_entity.id
_entity.type
_entity.pdbx_description
1 polymer ?
#
loop_
_entity_poly.entity_id
_entity_poly.type
_entity_poly.pdbx_seq_one_letter_code
_entity_poly.pdbx_strand_id
1 'polypeptide(L)'
;MLGKPRGGWTEIKMGDFIGYGSYLTDIPVDCLNACIFAFSNNSPLSFFIDEEGSEFIVTSYYNGTYIIKRYEDSDEEEELFSSTLNFKDLATEILYDIEKYYEDWIKWLPYNEEYGSLSRKEVILSKVNQLKDLLNK
;
A
#
# COMPACT_ATOMS: atom_id res chain seq x y z
N MET A 1 -6.28 -6.25 0.83
CA MET A 1 -7.02 -5.11 0.29
C MET A 1 -7.18 -3.91 1.21
N LEU A 2 -7.08 -2.73 0.59
CA LEU A 2 -7.25 -1.40 1.15
C LEU A 2 -8.73 -0.99 1.19
N GLY A 3 -9.21 -0.57 2.34
CA GLY A 3 -10.55 -0.04 2.53
C GLY A 3 -10.75 1.34 1.92
N LYS A 4 -11.98 1.86 2.01
CA LYS A 4 -12.29 3.23 1.63
C LYS A 4 -11.59 4.19 2.60
N PRO A 5 -10.73 5.11 2.13
CA PRO A 5 -10.01 6.01 3.01
C PRO A 5 -10.93 7.07 3.62
N ARG A 6 -10.59 7.52 4.83
CA ARG A 6 -11.29 8.58 5.56
C ARG A 6 -10.27 9.47 6.27
N GLY A 7 -10.07 10.69 5.75
CA GLY A 7 -9.10 11.62 6.35
C GLY A 7 -7.67 11.07 6.36
N GLY A 8 -7.30 10.26 5.36
CA GLY A 8 -5.98 9.63 5.25
C GLY A 8 -5.85 8.27 5.88
N TRP A 9 -6.80 7.92 6.75
CA TRP A 9 -6.86 6.60 7.32
C TRP A 9 -7.48 5.60 6.37
N THR A 10 -6.98 4.37 6.36
CA THR A 10 -7.67 3.24 5.72
C THR A 10 -7.53 1.96 6.54
N GLU A 11 -8.49 1.05 6.40
CA GLU A 11 -8.37 -0.32 6.90
C GLU A 11 -7.62 -1.16 5.87
N ILE A 12 -6.75 -2.06 6.31
CA ILE A 12 -5.98 -2.97 5.45
C ILE A 12 -6.24 -4.40 5.91
N LYS A 13 -6.78 -5.22 5.00
CA LYS A 13 -7.14 -6.63 5.27
C LYS A 13 -6.36 -7.58 4.37
N MET A 14 -5.63 -8.54 4.91
CA MET A 14 -4.86 -9.50 4.12
C MET A 14 -4.91 -10.89 4.77
N GLY A 15 -5.75 -11.78 4.21
CA GLY A 15 -6.06 -13.04 4.89
C GLY A 15 -6.73 -12.77 6.24
N ASP A 16 -6.17 -13.33 7.31
CA ASP A 16 -6.65 -13.12 8.68
C ASP A 16 -6.11 -11.84 9.33
N PHE A 17 -5.17 -11.15 8.68
CA PHE A 17 -4.62 -9.89 9.19
C PHE A 17 -5.59 -8.72 8.96
N ILE A 18 -5.78 -7.91 10.00
CA ILE A 18 -6.44 -6.60 9.93
C ILE A 18 -5.50 -5.58 10.57
N GLY A 19 -5.14 -4.56 9.79
CA GLY A 19 -4.43 -3.38 10.26
C GLY A 19 -5.05 -2.11 9.72
N TYR A 20 -4.47 -0.98 10.08
CA TYR A 20 -4.86 0.34 9.59
C TYR A 20 -3.65 1.01 8.94
N GLY A 21 -3.86 1.96 8.04
CA GLY A 21 -2.82 2.87 7.63
C GLY A 21 -3.23 4.28 7.99
N SER A 22 -2.32 5.03 8.58
CA SER A 22 -2.53 6.41 9.03
C SER A 22 -2.15 7.42 7.93
N TYR A 23 -2.51 8.68 8.16
CA TYR A 23 -2.14 9.80 7.30
C TYR A 23 -0.63 10.14 7.39
N LEU A 24 0.16 9.45 8.19
CA LEU A 24 1.60 9.65 8.25
C LEU A 24 2.34 9.04 7.06
N THR A 25 1.67 8.16 6.28
CA THR A 25 2.21 7.55 5.06
C THR A 25 1.32 7.86 3.86
N ASP A 26 1.91 8.01 2.67
CA ASP A 26 1.14 8.24 1.45
C ASP A 26 0.72 6.91 0.83
N ILE A 27 -0.15 6.20 1.56
CA ILE A 27 -0.57 4.81 1.29
C ILE A 27 -0.77 4.51 -0.22
N PRO A 28 -1.60 5.26 -0.99
CA PRO A 28 -1.81 4.92 -2.39
C PRO A 28 -0.53 5.08 -3.22
N VAL A 29 0.28 6.11 -2.96
CA VAL A 29 1.51 6.37 -3.71
C VAL A 29 2.60 5.39 -3.34
N ASP A 30 2.77 5.11 -2.05
CA ASP A 30 3.80 4.20 -1.53
C ASP A 30 3.53 2.75 -1.97
N CYS A 31 2.26 2.30 -1.89
CA CYS A 31 1.87 0.98 -2.40
C CYS A 31 2.10 0.87 -3.91
N LEU A 32 1.70 1.88 -4.70
CA LEU A 32 1.93 1.87 -6.15
C LEU A 32 3.43 1.86 -6.50
N ASN A 33 4.24 2.66 -5.80
CA ASN A 33 5.69 2.68 -5.98
C ASN A 33 6.32 1.32 -5.69
N ALA A 34 5.93 0.69 -4.58
CA ALA A 34 6.38 -0.65 -4.22
C ALA A 34 6.03 -1.66 -5.31
N CYS A 35 4.79 -1.64 -5.81
CA CYS A 35 4.36 -2.51 -6.91
C CYS A 35 5.17 -2.27 -8.18
N ILE A 36 5.30 -1.01 -8.61
CA ILE A 36 6.07 -0.65 -9.80
C ILE A 36 7.52 -1.12 -9.68
N PHE A 37 8.15 -0.92 -8.52
CA PHE A 37 9.51 -1.34 -8.27
C PHE A 37 9.66 -2.87 -8.35
N ALA A 38 8.77 -3.60 -7.67
CA ALA A 38 8.79 -5.06 -7.65
C ALA A 38 8.69 -5.65 -9.07
N PHE A 39 7.75 -5.17 -9.87
CA PHE A 39 7.55 -5.64 -11.25
C PHE A 39 8.66 -5.20 -12.20
N SER A 40 9.18 -3.98 -12.05
CA SER A 40 10.25 -3.48 -12.94
C SER A 40 11.58 -4.19 -12.72
N ASN A 41 11.82 -4.70 -11.50
CA ASN A 41 13.11 -5.28 -11.10
C ASN A 41 13.05 -6.78 -10.81
N ASN A 42 11.89 -7.42 -10.97
CA ASN A 42 11.66 -8.80 -10.53
C ASN A 42 12.05 -9.03 -9.06
N SER A 43 11.71 -8.08 -8.19
CA SER A 43 12.04 -8.06 -6.77
C SER A 43 10.80 -8.37 -5.92
N PRO A 44 10.94 -8.86 -4.68
CA PRO A 44 9.84 -8.88 -3.72
C PRO A 44 9.15 -7.52 -3.63
N LEU A 45 7.82 -7.54 -3.61
CA LEU A 45 6.99 -6.40 -3.25
C LEU A 45 7.18 -6.14 -1.77
N SER A 46 7.52 -4.91 -1.38
CA SER A 46 7.59 -4.55 0.03
C SER A 46 7.11 -3.12 0.24
N PHE A 47 6.25 -2.91 1.24
CA PHE A 47 5.82 -1.58 1.66
C PHE A 47 5.60 -1.54 3.18
N PHE A 48 5.70 -0.34 3.73
CA PHE A 48 5.58 -0.01 5.14
C PHE A 48 4.26 0.73 5.38
N ILE A 49 3.63 0.47 6.52
CA ILE A 49 2.43 1.17 6.97
C ILE A 49 2.60 1.55 8.43
N ASP A 50 2.30 2.81 8.72
CA ASP A 50 2.22 3.40 10.06
C ASP A 50 0.76 3.38 10.55
N GLU A 51 0.51 2.91 11.77
CA GLU A 51 -0.81 2.86 12.43
C GLU A 51 -0.98 3.89 13.56
N GLU A 52 0.02 4.74 13.83
CA GLU A 52 0.15 5.62 15.01
C GLU A 52 0.10 4.84 16.34
N GLY A 53 1.25 4.30 16.76
CA GLY A 53 1.41 3.45 17.94
C GLY A 53 1.67 1.97 17.61
N SER A 54 1.50 1.59 16.36
CA SER A 54 2.08 0.38 15.77
C SER A 54 2.47 0.61 14.31
N GLU A 55 3.24 -0.32 13.76
CA GLU A 55 3.66 -0.30 12.38
C GLU A 55 3.68 -1.73 11.83
N PHE A 56 3.58 -1.87 10.51
CA PHE A 56 3.83 -3.15 9.88
C PHE A 56 4.47 -3.03 8.51
N ILE A 57 5.28 -4.03 8.19
CA ILE A 57 5.88 -4.21 6.87
C ILE A 57 5.17 -5.38 6.20
N VAL A 58 4.71 -5.14 4.98
CA VAL A 58 4.19 -6.19 4.10
C VAL A 58 5.28 -6.54 3.11
N THR A 59 5.59 -7.83 2.97
CA THR A 59 6.47 -8.34 1.91
C THR A 59 5.82 -9.51 1.18
N SER A 60 5.90 -9.51 -0.15
CA SER A 60 5.25 -10.52 -0.99
C SER A 60 6.09 -10.89 -2.20
N TYR A 61 6.09 -12.18 -2.55
CA TYR A 61 6.72 -12.68 -3.78
C TYR A 61 5.92 -13.86 -4.34
N TYR A 62 6.55 -14.78 -5.07
CA TYR A 62 5.85 -15.90 -5.72
C TYR A 62 5.12 -16.85 -4.76
N ASN A 63 5.68 -17.07 -3.56
CA ASN A 63 5.19 -18.12 -2.65
C ASN A 63 4.17 -17.65 -1.61
N GLY A 64 3.91 -16.34 -1.54
CA GLY A 64 2.99 -15.79 -0.55
C GLY A 64 3.37 -14.39 -0.11
N THR A 65 2.58 -13.90 0.84
CA THR A 65 2.71 -12.60 1.49
C THR A 65 2.93 -12.81 2.98
N TYR A 66 3.83 -12.03 3.57
CA TYR A 66 4.13 -12.01 4.99
C TYR A 66 4.00 -10.59 5.51
N ILE A 67 3.53 -10.47 6.75
CA ILE A 67 3.32 -9.20 7.42
C ILE A 67 3.99 -9.29 8.78
N ILE A 68 4.92 -8.37 9.05
CA ILE A 68 5.61 -8.25 10.33
C ILE A 68 5.03 -7.00 10.99
N LYS A 69 4.34 -7.16 12.12
CA LYS A 69 3.74 -6.08 12.88
C LYS A 69 4.48 -5.86 14.20
N ARG A 70 4.73 -4.61 14.52
CA ARG A 70 5.44 -4.16 15.72
C ARG A 70 4.68 -3.02 16.40
N TYR A 71 4.69 -2.99 17.72
CA TYR A 71 4.11 -1.94 18.54
C TYR A 71 5.22 -1.05 19.11
N GLU A 72 5.06 0.28 19.05
CA GLU A 72 6.16 1.23 19.32
C GLU A 72 6.61 1.24 20.79
N ASP A 73 5.66 1.05 21.72
CA ASP A 73 5.88 1.15 23.17
C ASP A 73 5.50 -0.14 23.93
N SER A 74 5.58 -1.29 23.25
CA SER A 74 5.22 -2.59 23.83
C SER A 74 6.47 -3.46 24.07
N ASP A 75 6.51 -4.14 25.22
CA ASP A 75 7.43 -5.27 25.46
C ASP A 75 6.96 -6.55 24.71
N GLU A 76 5.86 -6.47 23.96
CA GLU A 76 5.33 -7.59 23.17
C GLU A 76 6.28 -7.96 22.02
N GLU A 77 6.34 -9.26 21.74
CA GLU A 77 7.08 -9.79 20.60
C GLU A 77 6.40 -9.38 19.27
N GLU A 78 7.21 -9.26 18.21
CA GLU A 78 6.71 -8.99 16.85
C GLU A 78 5.69 -10.06 16.43
N GLU A 79 4.58 -9.60 15.84
CA GLU A 79 3.57 -10.51 15.30
C GLU A 79 3.83 -10.79 13.82
N LEU A 80 3.88 -12.07 13.46
CA LEU A 80 4.05 -12.52 12.08
C LEU A 80 2.75 -13.10 11.53
N PHE A 81 2.25 -12.51 10.45
CA PHE A 81 1.11 -13.02 9.69
C PHE A 81 1.56 -13.50 8.31
N SER A 82 0.77 -14.39 7.71
CA SER A 82 1.02 -14.86 6.35
C SER A 82 -0.28 -15.05 5.57
N SER A 83 -0.18 -14.93 4.25
CA SER A 83 -1.27 -15.16 3.30
C SER A 83 -0.72 -15.86 2.06
N THR A 84 -1.54 -16.71 1.44
CA THR A 84 -1.19 -17.39 0.19
C THR A 84 -1.25 -16.48 -1.04
N LEU A 85 -1.64 -15.21 -0.88
CA LEU A 85 -1.59 -14.21 -1.94
C LEU A 85 -0.14 -14.02 -2.40
N ASN A 86 0.13 -14.23 -3.69
CA ASN A 86 1.44 -13.88 -4.25
C ASN A 86 1.49 -12.37 -4.59
N PHE A 87 2.67 -11.87 -4.92
CA PHE A 87 2.87 -10.45 -5.19
C PHE A 87 2.08 -9.90 -6.38
N LYS A 88 1.73 -10.75 -7.36
CA LYS A 88 0.90 -10.35 -8.51
C LYS A 88 -0.55 -10.20 -8.12
N ASP A 89 -1.09 -11.15 -7.35
CA ASP A 89 -2.44 -11.05 -6.80
C ASP A 89 -2.55 -9.83 -5.89
N LEU A 90 -1.59 -9.63 -4.98
CA LEU A 90 -1.56 -8.48 -4.08
C LEU A 90 -1.46 -7.14 -4.83
N ALA A 91 -0.60 -7.03 -5.85
CA ALA A 91 -0.52 -5.82 -6.67
C ALA A 91 -1.82 -5.55 -7.44
N THR A 92 -2.51 -6.60 -7.89
CA THR A 92 -3.81 -6.48 -8.57
C THR A 92 -4.89 -5.98 -7.61
N GLU A 93 -4.91 -6.49 -6.37
CA GLU A 93 -5.81 -6.02 -5.31
C GLU A 93 -5.56 -4.55 -4.96
N ILE A 94 -4.31 -4.17 -4.73
CA ILE A 94 -3.90 -2.78 -4.44
C ILE A 94 -4.36 -1.84 -5.56
N LEU A 95 -4.09 -2.22 -6.82
CA LEU A 95 -4.50 -1.43 -7.98
C LEU A 95 -6.02 -1.25 -8.02
N TYR A 96 -6.77 -2.34 -7.86
CA TYR A 96 -8.23 -2.31 -7.86
C TYR A 96 -8.79 -1.38 -6.77
N ASP A 97 -8.29 -1.45 -5.54
CA ASP A 97 -8.79 -0.62 -4.45
C ASP A 97 -8.47 0.85 -4.60
N ILE A 98 -7.26 1.15 -5.09
CA ILE A 98 -6.87 2.53 -5.38
C ILE A 98 -7.75 3.13 -6.48
N GLU A 99 -8.07 2.37 -7.52
CA GLU A 99 -8.99 2.82 -8.56
C GLU A 99 -10.43 2.98 -8.04
N LYS A 100 -10.91 1.99 -7.27
CA LYS A 100 -12.25 2.00 -6.69
C LYS A 100 -12.49 3.19 -5.76
N TYR A 101 -11.46 3.58 -5.00
CA TYR A 101 -11.53 4.68 -4.03
C TYR A 101 -10.73 5.92 -4.46
N TYR A 102 -10.45 6.06 -5.76
CA TYR A 102 -9.59 7.11 -6.31
C TYR A 102 -9.99 8.51 -5.87
N GLU A 103 -11.28 8.84 -5.98
CA GLU A 103 -11.84 10.14 -5.59
C GLU A 103 -11.71 10.44 -4.09
N ASP A 104 -11.60 9.41 -3.26
CA ASP A 104 -11.38 9.58 -1.81
C ASP A 104 -9.88 9.76 -1.52
N TRP A 105 -9.01 9.02 -2.23
CA TRP A 105 -7.55 9.14 -2.11
C TRP A 105 -7.01 10.52 -2.51
N ILE A 106 -7.60 11.16 -3.53
CA ILE A 106 -7.15 12.49 -3.97
C ILE A 106 -7.56 13.62 -3.01
N LYS A 107 -8.58 13.42 -2.17
CA LYS A 107 -9.14 14.47 -1.29
C LYS A 107 -8.43 14.62 0.04
N TRP A 108 -7.68 13.60 0.46
CA TRP A 108 -7.07 13.58 1.79
C TRP A 108 -5.91 14.58 1.94
N LEU A 109 -5.01 14.67 0.96
CA LEU A 109 -3.89 15.63 0.92
C LEU A 109 -4.01 16.53 -0.31
N PRO A 110 -4.92 17.52 -0.31
CA PRO A 110 -5.12 18.40 -1.47
C PRO A 110 -3.95 19.37 -1.70
N TYR A 111 -3.08 19.57 -0.71
CA TYR A 111 -1.92 20.46 -0.75
C TYR A 111 -0.68 19.70 -0.31
N ASN A 112 -0.09 18.88 -1.19
CA ASN A 112 1.25 18.38 -0.95
C ASN A 112 2.23 19.09 -1.91
N GLU A 113 3.04 19.99 -1.35
CA GLU A 113 4.09 20.74 -2.07
C GLU A 113 5.20 19.81 -2.62
N GLU A 114 5.29 18.56 -2.13
CA GLU A 114 6.30 17.57 -2.53
C GLU A 114 6.11 17.03 -3.96
N TYR A 115 4.94 17.23 -4.59
CA TYR A 115 4.67 16.79 -5.95
C TYR A 115 5.10 17.79 -7.04
N GLY A 116 5.77 18.88 -6.66
CA GLY A 116 6.25 19.90 -7.59
C GLY A 116 5.09 20.55 -8.35
N SER A 117 5.07 20.43 -9.68
CA SER A 117 4.03 21.02 -10.53
C SER A 117 2.82 20.12 -10.78
N LEU A 118 2.86 18.85 -10.36
CA LEU A 118 1.79 17.90 -10.59
C LEU A 118 0.80 17.89 -9.44
N SER A 119 -0.48 17.81 -9.76
CA SER A 119 -1.52 17.54 -8.77
C SER A 119 -1.43 16.09 -8.28
N ARG A 120 -1.83 15.84 -7.03
CA ARG A 120 -1.98 14.48 -6.46
C ARG A 120 -2.77 13.55 -7.39
N LYS A 121 -3.80 14.09 -8.05
CA LYS A 121 -4.61 13.41 -9.07
C LYS A 121 -3.74 12.83 -10.18
N GLU A 122 -2.88 13.66 -10.77
CA GLU A 122 -1.99 13.27 -11.86
C GLU A 122 -0.94 12.25 -11.42
N VAL A 123 -0.41 12.40 -10.20
CA VAL A 123 0.58 11.48 -9.63
C VAL A 123 0.00 10.07 -9.47
N ILE A 124 -1.15 9.95 -8.81
CA ILE A 124 -1.78 8.63 -8.61
C ILE A 124 -2.18 8.03 -9.96
N LEU A 125 -2.77 8.82 -10.87
CA LEU A 125 -3.18 8.32 -12.18
C LEU A 125 -2.00 7.84 -13.03
N SER A 126 -0.89 8.57 -13.02
CA SER A 126 0.34 8.17 -13.72
C SER A 126 0.86 6.83 -13.22
N LYS A 127 0.90 6.63 -11.89
CA LYS A 127 1.36 5.39 -11.26
C LYS A 127 0.42 4.21 -11.50
N VAL A 128 -0.90 4.44 -11.45
CA VAL A 128 -1.93 3.45 -11.81
C VAL A 128 -1.71 2.94 -13.23
N ASN A 129 -1.51 3.85 -14.19
CA ASN A 129 -1.27 3.47 -15.59
C ASN A 129 0.05 2.72 -15.75
N GLN A 130 1.12 3.17 -15.09
CA GLN A 130 2.41 2.48 -15.12
C GLN A 130 2.32 1.06 -14.57
N LEU A 131 1.61 0.85 -13.46
CA LEU A 131 1.42 -0.48 -12.89
C LEU A 131 0.58 -1.39 -13.80
N LYS A 132 -0.47 -0.85 -14.43
CA LYS A 132 -1.26 -1.60 -15.44
C LYS A 132 -0.40 -2.08 -16.60
N ASP A 133 0.46 -1.23 -17.12
CA ASP A 133 1.37 -1.60 -18.22
C ASP A 133 2.35 -2.70 -17.80
N LEU A 134 2.79 -2.71 -16.54
CA LEU A 134 3.67 -3.74 -15.99
C LEU A 134 2.94 -5.07 -15.75
N LEU A 135 1.68 -5.05 -15.32
CA LEU A 135 0.87 -6.25 -15.07
C LEU A 135 0.45 -6.99 -16.35
N ASN A 136 0.41 -6.27 -17.47
CA ASN A 136 0.05 -6.79 -18.80
C ASN A 136 1.23 -7.35 -19.60
N LYS A 137 2.46 -7.28 -19.06
CA LYS A 137 3.65 -7.91 -19.64
C LYS A 137 3.78 -9.37 -19.19
#